data_AF-A0A350QB36-F1
#
_entry.id   AF-A0A350QB36-F1
#
_cell.length_a   1.000
_cell.length_b   1.000
_cell.length_c   1.000
_cell.angle_alpha   90.00
_cell.angle_beta   90.00
_cell.angle_gamma   90.00
#
_symmetry.space_group_name_H-M   'P 1'
#
loop_
_entity.id
_entity.type
_entity.pdbx_description
1 polymer ?
#
loop_
_entity_poly.entity_id
_entity_poly.type
_entity_poly.pdbx_seq_one_letter_code
_entity_poly.pdbx_strand_id
1 'polypeptide(L)'
;PSYGQTRIENIPGDIMGFDAETGERLWKFHVIPRPGEFGHETWENDAWMWSGDMSSWAPASADPELGLVYIVTNASTVQSYTGHRPGDNLFGGTLLALDVQTGERKWHFQIHRSDQWNYDLPTAPILMDLEVDGVEIPAVIQNTKQGLVFAFNRETGEPIWPIEDRPVIQTQVPGNYTSATQPYPTWPEPVDRIVIDGLTEEFVID
;
A
#
# COMPACT_ATOMS: atom_id res chain seq x y z
N PRO A 1 9.86 -15.42 0.06
CA PRO A 1 10.69 -15.46 -1.18
C PRO A 1 10.27 -14.33 -2.13
N SER A 2 11.11 -13.29 -2.27
CA SER A 2 10.94 -12.34 -3.38
C SER A 2 11.09 -13.11 -4.70
N TYR A 3 10.43 -12.66 -5.77
CA TYR A 3 10.31 -13.36 -7.06
C TYR A 3 11.63 -13.57 -7.84
N GLY A 4 12.80 -13.57 -7.17
CA GLY A 4 14.10 -13.62 -7.83
C GLY A 4 14.33 -12.43 -8.75
N GLN A 5 13.65 -11.30 -8.49
CA GLN A 5 13.83 -10.06 -9.25
C GLN A 5 15.25 -9.56 -9.03
N THR A 6 16.08 -9.69 -10.06
CA THR A 6 17.49 -9.24 -10.05
C THR A 6 17.72 -7.98 -10.88
N ARG A 7 16.73 -7.56 -11.68
CA ARG A 7 16.77 -6.32 -12.46
C ARG A 7 16.03 -5.22 -11.73
N ILE A 8 16.62 -4.04 -11.68
CA ILE A 8 15.99 -2.86 -11.09
C ILE A 8 14.96 -2.26 -12.06
N GLU A 9 15.19 -2.41 -13.37
CA GLU A 9 14.35 -1.92 -14.45
C GLU A 9 13.12 -2.79 -14.67
N ASN A 10 11.93 -2.19 -14.65
CA ASN A 10 10.68 -2.88 -15.01
C ASN A 10 9.59 -1.90 -15.45
N ILE A 11 8.49 -2.43 -15.98
CA ILE A 11 7.32 -1.65 -16.38
C ILE A 11 6.45 -1.40 -15.14
N PRO A 12 5.99 -0.16 -14.88
CA PRO A 12 5.04 0.13 -13.82
C PRO A 12 3.68 -0.53 -14.05
N GLY A 13 3.08 -1.05 -12.97
CA GLY A 13 1.77 -1.68 -12.92
C GLY A 13 0.62 -0.67 -12.84
N ASP A 14 0.64 0.31 -13.74
CA ASP A 14 -0.33 1.40 -13.77
C ASP A 14 -1.79 0.89 -13.85
N ILE A 15 -2.67 1.56 -13.11
CA ILE A 15 -4.10 1.20 -13.05
C ILE A 15 -4.83 1.94 -14.17
N MET A 16 -5.73 1.26 -14.88
CA MET A 16 -6.43 1.81 -16.04
C MET A 16 -7.92 1.52 -15.97
N GLY A 17 -8.72 2.47 -16.41
CA GLY A 17 -10.15 2.32 -16.62
C GLY A 17 -10.47 2.16 -18.09
N PHE A 18 -11.38 1.24 -18.41
CA PHE A 18 -11.84 0.97 -19.76
C PHE A 18 -13.36 1.01 -19.82
N ASP A 19 -13.87 1.49 -20.94
CA ASP A 19 -15.27 1.36 -21.28
C ASP A 19 -15.60 -0.13 -21.49
N ALA A 20 -16.63 -0.62 -20.79
CA ALA A 20 -16.95 -2.05 -20.76
C ALA A 20 -17.53 -2.58 -22.08
N GLU A 21 -18.14 -1.73 -22.89
CA GLU A 21 -18.77 -2.13 -24.16
C GLU A 21 -17.76 -2.10 -25.31
N THR A 22 -16.93 -1.06 -25.36
CA THR A 22 -16.04 -0.76 -26.49
C THR A 22 -14.59 -1.17 -26.24
N GLY A 23 -14.18 -1.32 -24.98
CA GLY A 23 -12.78 -1.52 -24.59
C GLY A 23 -11.90 -0.27 -24.76
N GLU A 24 -12.48 0.91 -25.00
CA GLU A 24 -11.73 2.16 -25.07
C GLU A 24 -11.14 2.49 -23.69
N ARG A 25 -9.85 2.87 -23.63
CA ARG A 25 -9.21 3.31 -22.39
C ARG A 25 -9.70 4.71 -22.04
N LEU A 26 -10.44 4.82 -20.93
CA LEU A 26 -10.99 6.07 -20.43
C LEU A 26 -9.94 6.89 -19.67
N TRP A 27 -9.18 6.22 -18.79
CA TRP A 27 -8.20 6.89 -17.94
C TRP A 27 -7.05 5.95 -17.55
N LYS A 28 -6.00 6.55 -17.01
CA LYS A 28 -4.84 5.85 -16.48
C LYS A 28 -4.31 6.59 -15.26
N PHE A 29 -4.17 5.86 -14.17
CA PHE A 29 -3.52 6.30 -12.95
C PHE A 29 -2.08 5.79 -12.93
N HIS A 30 -1.11 6.70 -12.83
CA HIS A 30 0.30 6.33 -12.70
C HIS A 30 0.58 5.91 -11.25
N VAL A 31 0.87 4.63 -11.03
CA VAL A 31 1.14 4.12 -9.68
C VAL A 31 2.51 4.56 -9.19
N ILE A 32 3.47 4.66 -10.11
CA ILE A 32 4.74 5.36 -9.89
C ILE A 32 4.56 6.80 -10.39
N PRO A 33 4.51 7.80 -9.50
CA PRO A 33 4.25 9.19 -9.88
C PRO A 33 5.40 9.78 -10.69
N ARG A 34 5.02 10.49 -11.76
CA ARG A 34 5.95 11.21 -12.65
C ARG A 34 6.23 12.62 -12.14
N PRO A 35 7.25 13.32 -12.67
CA PRO A 35 7.50 14.71 -12.31
C PRO A 35 6.24 15.58 -12.45
N GLY A 36 5.85 16.23 -11.35
CA GLY A 36 4.64 17.07 -11.27
C GLY A 36 3.39 16.35 -10.75
N GLU A 37 3.43 15.03 -10.58
CA GLU A 37 2.34 14.24 -9.97
C GLU A 37 2.55 14.10 -8.46
N PHE A 38 1.44 13.93 -7.73
CA PHE A 38 1.47 13.78 -6.27
C PHE A 38 2.26 12.53 -5.86
N GLY A 39 3.17 12.67 -4.89
CA GLY A 39 3.96 11.56 -4.36
C GLY A 39 5.30 11.36 -5.06
N HIS A 40 5.56 12.09 -6.15
CA HIS A 40 6.81 12.01 -6.89
C HIS A 40 8.03 12.33 -6.02
N GLU A 41 7.89 13.26 -5.08
CA GLU A 41 8.92 13.67 -4.13
C GLU A 41 9.37 12.54 -3.19
N THR A 42 8.60 11.45 -3.09
CA THR A 42 8.94 10.27 -2.28
C THR A 42 9.85 9.28 -3.02
N TRP A 43 10.16 9.56 -4.29
CA TRP A 43 11.11 8.80 -5.12
C TRP A 43 12.38 9.62 -5.26
N GLU A 44 13.36 9.31 -4.42
CA GLU A 44 14.65 9.97 -4.50
C GLU A 44 15.45 9.47 -5.71
N ASN A 45 16.53 10.17 -6.03
CA ASN A 45 17.53 9.84 -7.05
C ASN A 45 17.01 9.50 -8.46
N ASP A 46 15.83 9.96 -8.84
CA ASP A 46 15.15 9.64 -10.11
C ASP A 46 14.74 8.15 -10.24
N ALA A 47 14.63 7.43 -9.12
CA ALA A 47 14.27 6.01 -9.11
C ALA A 47 12.98 5.64 -9.84
N TRP A 48 12.04 6.58 -9.94
CA TRP A 48 10.80 6.45 -10.69
C TRP A 48 11.02 6.11 -12.18
N MET A 49 12.17 6.46 -12.77
CA MET A 49 12.46 6.26 -14.19
C MET A 49 12.72 4.81 -14.56
N TRP A 50 13.26 4.02 -13.65
CA TRP A 50 13.59 2.61 -13.88
C TRP A 50 12.77 1.65 -13.05
N SER A 51 12.32 2.08 -11.87
CA SER A 51 11.49 1.24 -11.02
C SER A 51 10.18 0.89 -11.75
N GLY A 52 9.72 -0.33 -11.55
CA GLY A 52 8.44 -0.79 -12.06
C GLY A 52 7.82 -1.79 -11.10
N ASP A 53 7.06 -2.75 -11.62
CA ASP A 53 6.14 -3.54 -10.80
C ASP A 53 5.09 -2.61 -10.17
N MET A 54 4.69 -2.76 -8.91
CA MET A 54 3.63 -1.93 -8.31
C MET A 54 2.28 -2.10 -9.01
N SER A 55 1.91 -3.35 -9.28
CA SER A 55 0.61 -3.72 -9.79
C SER A 55 -0.44 -3.96 -8.70
N SER A 56 -1.70 -3.80 -9.07
CA SER A 56 -2.84 -4.25 -8.29
C SER A 56 -3.17 -5.70 -8.63
N TRP A 57 -2.59 -6.63 -7.88
CA TRP A 57 -2.78 -8.07 -8.12
C TRP A 57 -3.87 -8.67 -7.23
N ALA A 58 -4.17 -8.05 -6.08
CA ALA A 58 -5.30 -8.43 -5.24
C ALA A 58 -6.62 -7.92 -5.88
N PRO A 59 -7.77 -8.58 -5.64
CA PRO A 59 -9.04 -8.08 -6.11
C PRO A 59 -9.34 -6.68 -5.58
N ALA A 60 -9.94 -5.84 -6.42
CA ALA A 60 -10.46 -4.55 -6.01
C ALA A 60 -11.85 -4.68 -5.35
N SER A 61 -12.22 -3.69 -4.56
CA SER A 61 -13.57 -3.51 -4.03
C SER A 61 -14.16 -2.21 -4.54
N ALA A 62 -15.48 -2.08 -4.59
CA ALA A 62 -16.13 -0.87 -5.09
C ALA A 62 -17.34 -0.50 -4.24
N ASP A 63 -17.55 0.81 -4.09
CA ASP A 63 -18.76 1.39 -3.52
C ASP A 63 -19.49 2.16 -4.64
N PRO A 64 -20.54 1.58 -5.24
CA PRO A 64 -21.28 2.22 -6.32
C PRO A 64 -22.00 3.51 -5.91
N GLU A 65 -22.35 3.67 -4.64
CA GLU A 65 -23.06 4.87 -4.16
C GLU A 65 -22.11 6.07 -4.12
N LEU A 66 -20.86 5.83 -3.71
CA LEU A 66 -19.80 6.84 -3.72
C LEU A 66 -19.11 7.01 -5.09
N GLY A 67 -19.29 6.05 -6.01
CA GLY A 67 -18.58 6.03 -7.28
C GLY A 67 -17.08 5.75 -7.13
N LEU A 68 -16.69 5.04 -6.07
CA LEU A 68 -15.29 4.78 -5.73
C LEU A 68 -14.92 3.31 -5.93
N VAL A 69 -13.69 3.10 -6.40
CA VAL A 69 -13.02 1.81 -6.42
C VAL A 69 -11.82 1.85 -5.47
N TYR A 70 -11.72 0.84 -4.61
CA TYR A 70 -10.65 0.66 -3.64
C TYR A 70 -9.69 -0.40 -4.14
N ILE A 71 -8.44 0.00 -4.30
CA ILE A 71 -7.39 -0.82 -4.94
C ILE A 71 -6.16 -0.80 -4.06
N VAL A 72 -5.50 -1.95 -3.93
CA VAL A 72 -4.20 -2.03 -3.26
C VAL A 72 -3.07 -2.30 -4.24
N THR A 73 -1.88 -1.84 -3.88
CA THR A 73 -0.65 -2.00 -4.67
C THR A 73 0.39 -2.82 -3.92
N ASN A 74 1.24 -3.54 -4.65
CA ASN A 74 2.46 -4.13 -4.10
C ASN A 74 3.63 -3.11 -4.08
N ALA A 75 4.79 -3.56 -3.61
CA ALA A 75 6.03 -2.80 -3.65
C ALA A 75 6.67 -2.84 -5.04
N SER A 76 7.54 -1.87 -5.32
CA SER A 76 8.30 -1.81 -6.56
C SER A 76 9.36 -2.90 -6.66
N THR A 77 9.94 -3.02 -7.85
CA THR A 77 10.97 -4.00 -8.16
C THR A 77 12.10 -4.12 -7.14
N VAL A 78 12.59 -5.36 -7.03
CA VAL A 78 13.65 -5.78 -6.10
C VAL A 78 13.22 -5.53 -4.65
N GLN A 79 12.29 -6.36 -4.19
CA GLN A 79 11.68 -6.27 -2.84
C GLN A 79 12.56 -6.93 -1.77
N SER A 80 13.88 -6.76 -1.85
CA SER A 80 14.85 -7.27 -0.86
C SER A 80 15.99 -6.28 -0.55
N TYR A 81 16.01 -5.15 -1.26
CA TYR A 81 16.99 -4.07 -1.15
C TYR A 81 16.37 -2.83 -1.79
N THR A 82 16.44 -1.66 -1.16
CA THR A 82 15.82 -0.43 -1.69
C THR A 82 16.84 0.64 -2.05
N GLY A 83 18.15 0.38 -1.93
CA GLY A 83 19.18 1.38 -2.23
C GLY A 83 19.18 1.91 -3.67
N HIS A 84 18.58 1.19 -4.62
CA HIS A 84 18.35 1.67 -6.00
C HIS A 84 17.11 2.56 -6.14
N ARG A 85 16.30 2.68 -5.08
CA ARG A 85 15.06 3.46 -4.98
C ARG A 85 14.85 4.05 -3.58
N PRO A 86 15.78 4.86 -3.07
CA PRO A 86 15.60 5.50 -1.77
C PRO A 86 14.33 6.35 -1.71
N GLY A 87 13.84 6.58 -0.50
CA GLY A 87 12.57 7.25 -0.22
C GLY A 87 11.43 6.28 0.13
N ASP A 88 10.27 6.84 0.44
CA ASP A 88 9.10 6.07 0.85
C ASP A 88 8.42 5.32 -0.31
N ASN A 89 8.72 5.69 -1.56
CA ASN A 89 8.25 5.03 -2.78
C ASN A 89 6.71 4.97 -2.91
N LEU A 90 6.02 6.08 -2.67
CA LEU A 90 4.57 6.19 -2.85
C LEU A 90 4.19 6.05 -4.33
N PHE A 91 3.27 5.21 -4.78
CA PHE A 91 2.17 4.55 -4.07
C PHE A 91 2.40 3.04 -3.81
N GLY A 92 3.55 2.64 -3.27
CA GLY A 92 3.83 1.23 -2.94
C GLY A 92 3.17 0.80 -1.65
N GLY A 93 2.67 -0.44 -1.59
CA GLY A 93 2.00 -0.97 -0.40
C GLY A 93 0.89 -0.04 0.09
N THR A 94 0.08 0.49 -0.83
CA THR A 94 -0.88 1.57 -0.57
C THR A 94 -2.30 1.06 -0.78
N LEU A 95 -3.24 1.53 0.05
CA LEU A 95 -4.67 1.50 -0.22
C LEU A 95 -5.07 2.79 -0.95
N LEU A 96 -5.57 2.66 -2.17
CA LEU A 96 -6.03 3.76 -3.02
C LEU A 96 -7.57 3.77 -3.06
N ALA A 97 -8.17 4.95 -2.97
CA ALA A 97 -9.56 5.18 -3.38
C ALA A 97 -9.56 6.07 -4.62
N LEU A 98 -9.99 5.49 -5.75
CA LEU A 98 -10.05 6.17 -7.03
C LEU A 98 -11.50 6.38 -7.45
N ASP A 99 -11.76 7.52 -8.08
CA ASP A 99 -12.99 7.77 -8.81
C ASP A 99 -13.10 6.79 -9.99
N VAL A 100 -14.19 6.01 -10.05
CA VAL A 100 -14.31 4.95 -11.07
C VAL A 100 -14.41 5.50 -12.49
N GLN A 101 -14.96 6.71 -12.66
CA GLN A 101 -15.18 7.30 -13.98
C GLN A 101 -13.95 8.02 -14.53
N THR A 102 -13.14 8.61 -13.66
CA THR A 102 -12.03 9.49 -14.06
C THR A 102 -10.65 8.95 -13.70
N GLY A 103 -10.56 7.98 -12.79
CA GLY A 103 -9.30 7.51 -12.23
C GLY A 103 -8.63 8.50 -11.28
N GLU A 104 -9.32 9.59 -10.92
CA GLU A 104 -8.81 10.59 -9.98
C GLU A 104 -8.66 9.99 -8.58
N ARG A 105 -7.52 10.23 -7.94
CA ARG A 105 -7.28 9.85 -6.55
C ARG A 105 -8.09 10.73 -5.61
N LYS A 106 -9.12 10.16 -4.97
CA LYS A 106 -9.88 10.86 -3.93
C LYS A 106 -9.11 10.88 -2.61
N TRP A 107 -8.66 9.72 -2.16
CA TRP A 107 -7.78 9.59 -1.01
C TRP A 107 -6.89 8.34 -1.14
N HIS A 108 -5.88 8.24 -0.29
CA HIS A 108 -5.06 7.04 -0.19
C HIS A 108 -4.44 6.95 1.21
N PHE A 109 -3.97 5.76 1.58
CA PHE A 109 -3.12 5.57 2.73
C PHE A 109 -1.98 4.61 2.39
N GLN A 110 -0.73 5.07 2.56
CA GLN A 110 0.46 4.23 2.34
C GLN A 110 0.73 3.39 3.59
N ILE A 111 0.50 2.08 3.49
CA ILE A 111 0.66 1.14 4.60
C ILE A 111 2.12 0.71 4.75
N HIS A 112 2.85 0.56 3.65
CA HIS A 112 4.26 0.17 3.68
C HIS A 112 5.14 1.20 2.97
N ARG A 113 6.02 1.85 3.73
CA ARG A 113 7.01 2.79 3.19
C ARG A 113 8.31 2.07 2.86
N SER A 114 8.85 2.28 1.66
CA SER A 114 10.13 1.68 1.23
C SER A 114 10.20 0.15 1.47
N ASP A 115 9.16 -0.59 1.08
CA ASP A 115 9.08 -2.04 1.37
C ASP A 115 10.23 -2.81 0.70
N GLN A 116 10.85 -3.70 1.48
CA GLN A 116 11.92 -4.63 1.08
C GLN A 116 11.71 -6.03 1.66
N TRP A 117 10.49 -6.33 2.10
CA TRP A 117 10.14 -7.62 2.70
C TRP A 117 9.02 -8.33 1.97
N ASN A 118 8.58 -7.81 0.82
CA ASN A 118 7.46 -8.35 0.07
C ASN A 118 6.19 -8.37 0.94
N TYR A 119 5.95 -7.25 1.63
CA TYR A 119 4.75 -7.01 2.43
C TYR A 119 3.60 -6.43 1.59
N ASP A 120 3.54 -6.77 0.31
CA ASP A 120 2.39 -6.41 -0.52
C ASP A 120 1.05 -6.83 0.11
N LEU A 121 0.02 -6.04 -0.14
CA LEU A 121 -1.31 -6.19 0.44
C LEU A 121 -2.10 -7.24 -0.36
N PRO A 122 -2.33 -8.45 0.19
CA PRO A 122 -2.76 -9.59 -0.62
C PRO A 122 -4.29 -9.79 -0.64
N THR A 123 -5.02 -9.00 0.14
CA THR A 123 -6.48 -9.13 0.30
C THR A 123 -7.19 -7.94 -0.29
N ALA A 124 -8.38 -8.20 -0.85
CA ALA A 124 -9.28 -7.13 -1.25
C ALA A 124 -9.63 -6.22 -0.05
N PRO A 125 -9.73 -4.89 -0.24
CA PRO A 125 -10.24 -4.00 0.80
C PRO A 125 -11.67 -4.40 1.19
N ILE A 126 -11.95 -4.60 2.47
CA ILE A 126 -13.26 -5.07 2.93
C ILE A 126 -14.14 -3.85 3.21
N LEU A 127 -15.27 -3.72 2.52
CA LEU A 127 -16.25 -2.65 2.76
C LEU A 127 -17.34 -3.17 3.70
N MET A 128 -17.58 -2.45 4.78
CA MET A 128 -18.67 -2.73 5.72
C MET A 128 -19.01 -1.50 6.54
N ASP A 129 -20.20 -1.48 7.15
CA ASP A 129 -20.55 -0.47 8.14
C ASP A 129 -20.18 -0.98 9.54
N LEU A 130 -19.45 -0.17 10.30
CA LEU A 130 -18.99 -0.48 11.66
C LEU A 130 -19.72 0.40 12.66
N GLU A 131 -20.15 -0.18 13.78
CA GLU A 131 -20.60 0.59 14.94
C GLU A 131 -19.42 0.83 15.89
N VAL A 132 -19.01 2.09 16.05
CA VAL A 132 -17.91 2.50 16.95
C VAL A 132 -18.46 3.56 17.90
N ASP A 133 -18.41 3.28 19.20
CA ASP A 133 -18.94 4.16 20.25
C ASP A 133 -20.40 4.62 20.01
N GLY A 134 -21.22 3.73 19.41
CA GLY A 134 -22.62 3.99 19.08
C GLY A 134 -22.84 4.82 17.81
N VAL A 135 -21.79 5.08 17.03
CA VAL A 135 -21.85 5.76 15.73
C VAL A 135 -21.58 4.75 14.62
N GLU A 136 -22.47 4.70 13.63
CA GLU A 136 -22.26 3.91 12.42
C GLU A 136 -21.29 4.63 11.48
N ILE A 137 -20.22 3.94 11.07
CA ILE A 137 -19.16 4.46 10.21
C ILE A 137 -19.08 3.60 8.96
N PRO A 138 -19.19 4.19 7.75
CA PRO A 138 -18.97 3.46 6.52
C PRO A 138 -17.48 3.16 6.37
N ALA A 139 -17.07 1.92 6.63
CA ALA A 139 -15.67 1.54 6.74
C ALA A 139 -15.13 0.82 5.51
N VAL A 140 -13.82 0.99 5.29
CA VAL A 140 -12.97 0.13 4.48
C VAL A 140 -11.84 -0.40 5.35
N ILE A 141 -11.65 -1.71 5.34
CA ILE A 141 -10.70 -2.42 6.19
C ILE A 141 -9.67 -3.13 5.32
N GLN A 142 -8.39 -2.94 5.62
CA GLN A 142 -7.27 -3.58 4.93
C GLN A 142 -6.44 -4.42 5.90
N ASN A 143 -6.40 -5.73 5.65
CA ASN A 143 -5.48 -6.65 6.31
C ASN A 143 -4.14 -6.67 5.58
N THR A 144 -3.05 -6.82 6.33
CA THR A 144 -1.68 -6.89 5.78
C THR A 144 -1.04 -8.26 6.00
N LYS A 145 0.05 -8.53 5.26
CA LYS A 145 0.87 -9.74 5.48
C LYS A 145 1.52 -9.81 6.86
N GLN A 146 1.66 -8.66 7.52
CA GLN A 146 2.24 -8.57 8.86
C GLN A 146 1.21 -8.88 9.96
N GLY A 147 -0.05 -9.12 9.59
CA GLY A 147 -1.13 -9.33 10.55
C GLY A 147 -1.66 -8.03 11.17
N LEU A 148 -1.32 -6.87 10.60
CA LEU A 148 -1.94 -5.59 10.99
C LEU A 148 -3.26 -5.40 10.25
N VAL A 149 -4.19 -4.71 10.90
CA VAL A 149 -5.51 -4.38 10.35
C VAL A 149 -5.67 -2.87 10.38
N PHE A 150 -5.81 -2.26 9.22
CA PHE A 150 -6.05 -0.84 9.06
C PHE A 150 -7.51 -0.61 8.72
N ALA A 151 -8.15 0.38 9.35
CA ALA A 151 -9.55 0.70 9.11
C ALA A 151 -9.72 2.21 8.91
N PHE A 152 -10.43 2.58 7.85
CA PHE A 152 -10.67 3.95 7.45
C PHE A 152 -12.16 4.16 7.17
N ASN A 153 -12.65 5.38 7.35
CA ASN A 153 -13.89 5.80 6.70
C ASN A 153 -13.68 5.70 5.18
N ARG A 154 -14.53 4.94 4.48
CA ARG A 154 -14.35 4.63 3.05
C ARG A 154 -14.59 5.84 2.15
N GLU A 155 -15.37 6.82 2.58
CA GLU A 155 -15.59 8.06 1.84
C GLU A 155 -14.39 9.01 1.95
N THR A 156 -13.85 9.20 3.16
CA THR A 156 -12.89 10.27 3.44
C THR A 156 -11.44 9.81 3.53
N GLY A 157 -11.21 8.51 3.80
CA GLY A 157 -9.89 7.97 4.10
C GLY A 157 -9.38 8.30 5.51
N GLU A 158 -10.22 8.90 6.37
CA GLU A 158 -9.85 9.18 7.75
C GLU A 158 -9.72 7.87 8.54
N PRO A 159 -8.63 7.66 9.30
CA PRO A 159 -8.49 6.49 10.15
C PRO A 159 -9.61 6.41 11.18
N ILE A 160 -10.21 5.23 11.35
CA ILE A 160 -11.24 5.01 12.38
C ILE A 160 -10.60 4.99 13.77
N TRP A 161 -9.40 4.40 13.88
CA TRP A 161 -8.58 4.44 15.08
C TRP A 161 -7.23 5.09 14.79
N PRO A 162 -6.56 5.67 15.80
CA PRO A 162 -5.25 6.29 15.61
C PRO A 162 -4.24 5.33 14.95
N ILE A 163 -3.43 5.89 14.06
CA ILE A 163 -2.28 5.22 13.45
C ILE A 163 -1.04 5.99 13.87
N GLU A 164 -0.06 5.27 14.43
CA GLU A 164 1.18 5.85 14.95
C GLU A 164 2.35 5.54 14.02
N ASP A 165 3.13 6.55 13.68
CA ASP A 165 4.42 6.34 13.04
C ASP A 165 5.46 5.91 14.08
N ARG A 166 5.91 4.66 13.99
CA ARG A 166 6.87 4.09 14.92
C ARG A 166 8.25 3.95 14.27
N PRO A 167 9.34 4.28 14.98
CA PRO A 167 10.70 4.00 14.51
C PRO A 167 10.87 2.51 14.21
N VAL A 168 11.49 2.20 13.08
CA VAL A 168 11.80 0.81 12.69
C VAL A 168 13.31 0.59 12.58
N ILE A 169 13.73 -0.68 12.52
CA ILE A 169 15.14 -1.04 12.36
C ILE A 169 15.70 -0.39 11.10
N GLN A 170 16.82 0.30 11.28
CA GLN A 170 17.54 0.93 10.18
C GLN A 170 18.62 -0.01 9.63
N THR A 171 18.74 -0.04 8.31
CA THR A 171 19.70 -0.91 7.62
C THR A 171 21.15 -0.61 8.02
N GLN A 172 21.93 -1.67 8.21
CA GLN A 172 23.40 -1.60 8.36
C GLN A 172 24.12 -2.01 7.06
N VAL A 173 23.37 -2.45 6.04
CA VAL A 173 23.91 -2.83 4.74
C VAL A 173 24.33 -1.57 3.99
N PRO A 174 25.61 -1.43 3.59
CA PRO A 174 26.07 -0.26 2.86
C PRO A 174 25.26 -0.03 1.57
N GLY A 175 24.83 1.22 1.36
CA GLY A 175 24.07 1.63 0.18
C GLY A 175 22.58 1.31 0.22
N ASN A 176 22.11 0.48 1.15
CA ASN A 176 20.67 0.23 1.30
C ASN A 176 19.95 1.43 1.94
N TYR A 177 18.63 1.51 1.76
CA TYR A 177 17.78 2.49 2.39
C TYR A 177 16.70 1.81 3.26
N THR A 178 16.26 2.47 4.32
CA THR A 178 15.09 2.05 5.10
C THR A 178 14.34 3.31 5.49
N SER A 179 13.01 3.30 5.41
CA SER A 179 12.22 4.41 5.95
C SER A 179 12.48 4.54 7.46
N ALA A 180 12.46 5.77 7.97
CA ALA A 180 12.72 6.04 9.39
C ALA A 180 11.61 5.47 10.29
N THR A 181 10.37 5.45 9.79
CA THR A 181 9.19 4.99 10.53
C THR A 181 8.23 4.20 9.65
N GLN A 182 7.40 3.36 10.27
CA GLN A 182 6.26 2.70 9.61
C GLN A 182 4.97 3.01 10.36
N PRO A 183 3.82 3.02 9.68
CA PRO A 183 2.54 3.23 10.34
C PRO A 183 2.08 1.97 11.08
N TYR A 184 1.61 2.13 12.31
CA TYR A 184 1.04 1.06 13.13
C TYR A 184 -0.36 1.44 13.61
N PRO A 185 -1.41 0.69 13.26
CA PRO A 185 -2.73 0.93 13.79
C PRO A 185 -2.76 0.60 15.30
N THR A 186 -3.47 1.42 16.06
CA THR A 186 -3.65 1.20 17.52
C THR A 186 -4.74 0.18 17.83
N TRP A 187 -5.68 -0.04 16.90
CA TRP A 187 -6.76 -1.00 17.02
C TRP A 187 -7.28 -1.43 15.62
N PRO A 188 -7.76 -2.68 15.44
CA PRO A 188 -7.74 -3.78 16.41
C PRO A 188 -6.32 -4.29 16.70
N GLU A 189 -6.18 -5.11 17.75
CA GLU A 189 -4.93 -5.82 18.00
C GLU A 189 -4.52 -6.63 16.76
N PRO A 190 -3.21 -6.73 16.48
CA PRO A 190 -2.74 -7.53 15.35
C PRO A 190 -3.22 -8.97 15.42
N VAL A 191 -3.59 -9.56 14.28
CA VAL A 191 -4.03 -10.95 14.21
C VAL A 191 -2.90 -11.95 14.48
N ASP A 192 -1.65 -11.50 14.37
CA ASP A 192 -0.45 -12.23 14.75
C ASP A 192 0.44 -11.35 15.63
N ARG A 193 0.72 -11.79 16.86
CA ARG A 193 1.52 -11.03 17.82
C ARG A 193 3.00 -10.93 17.43
N ILE A 194 3.48 -11.74 16.48
CA ILE A 194 4.88 -11.66 16.00
C ILE A 194 5.28 -10.25 15.53
N VAL A 195 4.32 -9.45 15.07
CA VAL A 195 4.57 -8.07 14.62
C VAL A 195 4.85 -7.10 15.76
N ILE A 196 4.40 -7.42 16.98
CA ILE A 196 4.63 -6.63 18.20
C ILE A 196 5.79 -7.25 19.00
N ASP A 197 5.73 -8.56 19.21
CA ASP A 197 6.61 -9.29 20.12
C ASP A 197 7.92 -9.73 19.45
N GLY A 198 7.95 -9.76 18.11
CA GLY A 198 9.03 -10.36 17.35
C GLY A 198 9.01 -11.90 17.40
N LEU A 199 10.05 -12.52 16.84
CA LEU A 199 10.30 -13.95 17.00
C LEU A 199 10.82 -14.21 18.42
N THR A 200 9.94 -14.68 19.31
CA THR A 200 10.30 -15.13 20.67
C THR A 200 10.52 -16.64 20.70
N GLU A 201 11.12 -17.17 21.77
CA GLU A 201 11.31 -18.62 21.96
C GLU A 201 9.98 -19.40 21.94
N GLU A 202 8.86 -18.74 22.25
CA GLU A 202 7.51 -19.32 22.18
C GLU A 202 7.11 -19.75 20.76
N PHE A 203 7.65 -19.08 19.73
CA PHE A 203 7.36 -19.35 18.32
C PHE A 203 8.40 -20.26 17.64
N VAL A 204 9.46 -20.65 18.35
CA VAL A 204 10.45 -21.61 17.84
C VAL A 204 10.01 -23.01 18.25
N ILE A 205 9.43 -23.74 17.29
CA ILE A 205 9.18 -25.18 17.46
C ILE A 205 10.53 -25.90 17.26
N ASP A 206 10.99 -26.63 18.29
CA ASP A 206 12.10 -27.59 18.22
C ASP A 206 11.74 -28.81 17.35
#